data_AF-A0A816FBH7-F1
#
_entry.id   AF-A0A816FBH7-F1
#
_cell.length_a   1.000
_cell.length_b   1.000
_cell.length_c   1.000
_cell.angle_alpha   90.00
_cell.angle_beta   90.00
_cell.angle_gamma   90.00
#
_symmetry.space_group_name_H-M   'P 1'
#
loop_
_entity.id
_entity.type
_entity.pdbx_description
1 polymer ?
#
loop_
_entity_poly.entity_id
_entity_poly.type
_entity_poly.pdbx_seq_one_letter_code
_entity_poly.pdbx_strand_id
1 'polypeptide(L)'
;PYPGQSPYQGQPPYPGQGPYPPYQQPVPPRKKGLSLGCVIAIILTVFAVPVIVVAILILLAPEIEKASNNLTTIKSAEMARGVKDLKADGVTSVFKPSESALHCVVNLTAPTTTTKVKIVWNLVESAEADVGNIKEIEYITAKRENVLDLYLTAQRPWPVGKYKVDLYLNDTFDRSVEFRVEA
;
A
#
# COMPACT_ATOMS: atom_id res chain seq x y z
N PRO A 1 17.22 -31.88 -63.37
CA PRO A 1 17.01 -31.71 -64.82
C PRO A 1 16.02 -30.57 -65.12
N TYR A 2 16.55 -29.42 -65.54
CA TYR A 2 15.79 -28.40 -66.26
C TYR A 2 16.65 -27.96 -67.44
N PRO A 3 16.25 -28.26 -68.69
CA PRO A 3 16.96 -27.78 -69.86
C PRO A 3 16.33 -26.48 -70.39
N GLY A 4 17.20 -25.55 -70.76
CA GLY A 4 17.02 -24.72 -71.95
C GLY A 4 16.30 -23.39 -71.78
N GLN A 5 17.03 -22.31 -72.08
CA GLN A 5 16.55 -21.30 -73.01
C GLN A 5 17.71 -20.84 -73.89
N SER A 6 17.57 -21.09 -75.20
CA SER A 6 18.34 -20.42 -76.25
C SER A 6 17.63 -19.11 -76.59
N PRO A 7 18.34 -18.00 -76.86
CA PRO A 7 17.72 -16.70 -77.08
C PRO A 7 16.95 -16.66 -78.41
N TYR A 8 15.73 -16.13 -78.37
CA TYR A 8 14.96 -15.78 -79.57
C TYR A 8 15.73 -14.77 -80.42
N GLN A 9 15.97 -15.11 -81.69
CA GLN A 9 16.47 -14.17 -82.69
C GLN A 9 15.35 -13.21 -83.10
N GLY A 10 15.65 -11.91 -83.11
CA GLY A 10 14.70 -10.84 -83.40
C GLY A 10 14.11 -10.91 -84.81
N GLN A 11 12.82 -10.56 -84.91
CA GLN A 11 12.16 -10.34 -86.19
C GLN A 11 12.74 -9.09 -86.89
N PRO A 12 12.88 -9.10 -88.23
CA PRO A 12 13.23 -7.90 -88.97
C PRO A 12 12.07 -6.88 -88.95
N PRO A 13 12.34 -5.57 -88.84
CA PRO A 13 11.32 -4.54 -88.86
C PRO A 13 10.71 -4.34 -90.26
N TYR A 14 9.41 -4.07 -90.32
CA TYR A 14 8.66 -3.81 -91.56
C TYR A 14 9.11 -2.48 -92.20
N PRO A 15 9.32 -2.41 -93.53
CA PRO A 15 9.70 -1.17 -94.20
C PRO A 15 8.49 -0.24 -94.36
N GLY A 16 8.58 1.01 -93.86
CA GLY A 16 7.62 2.07 -94.23
C GLY A 16 7.20 3.08 -93.16
N GLN A 17 7.66 3.00 -91.92
CA GLN A 17 7.30 4.00 -90.89
C GLN A 17 8.30 5.18 -90.85
N GLY A 18 7.83 6.36 -91.25
CA GLY A 18 8.49 7.63 -90.94
C GLY A 18 8.38 7.98 -89.44
N PRO A 19 9.24 8.85 -88.91
CA PRO A 19 9.36 9.08 -87.47
C PRO A 19 8.11 9.77 -86.88
N TYR A 20 7.60 9.23 -85.77
CA TYR A 20 6.52 9.85 -84.98
C TYR A 20 7.02 11.13 -84.27
N PRO A 21 6.19 12.20 -84.18
CA PRO A 21 6.55 13.37 -83.39
C PRO A 21 6.57 13.05 -81.88
N PRO A 22 7.45 13.67 -81.08
CA PRO A 22 7.58 13.36 -79.66
C PRO A 22 6.37 13.88 -78.86
N TYR A 23 5.83 13.02 -77.98
CA TYR A 23 4.77 13.38 -77.04
C TYR A 23 5.28 14.32 -75.95
N GLN A 24 4.61 15.46 -75.75
CA GLN A 24 4.83 16.32 -74.58
C GLN A 24 3.96 15.85 -73.42
N GLN A 25 4.56 15.57 -72.26
CA GLN A 25 3.83 15.19 -71.04
C GLN A 25 3.35 16.45 -70.28
N PRO A 26 2.10 16.47 -69.78
CA PRO A 26 1.64 17.55 -68.90
C PRO A 26 2.31 17.50 -67.52
N VAL A 27 2.68 18.65 -66.99
CA VAL A 27 3.31 18.81 -65.66
C VAL A 27 2.31 18.49 -64.54
N PRO A 28 2.63 17.62 -63.57
CA PRO A 28 1.71 17.28 -62.50
C PRO A 28 1.52 18.44 -61.49
N PRO A 29 0.34 18.57 -60.87
CA PRO A 29 0.05 19.63 -59.91
C PRO A 29 0.87 19.47 -58.61
N ARG A 30 1.41 20.59 -58.11
CA ARG A 30 2.27 20.67 -56.93
C ARG A 30 1.46 20.47 -55.64
N LYS A 31 1.72 19.38 -54.90
CA LYS A 31 1.11 19.14 -53.58
C LYS A 31 1.58 20.21 -52.58
N LYS A 32 0.66 20.93 -51.93
CA LYS A 32 0.98 21.86 -50.84
C LYS A 32 1.32 21.06 -49.58
N GLY A 33 2.58 21.11 -49.15
CA GLY A 33 3.03 20.48 -47.92
C GLY A 33 2.44 21.15 -46.67
N LEU A 34 2.32 20.38 -45.59
CA LEU A 34 1.88 20.84 -44.28
C LEU A 34 2.82 21.95 -43.78
N SER A 35 2.27 23.08 -43.33
CA SER A 35 3.09 24.22 -42.93
C SER A 35 3.92 23.90 -41.68
N LEU A 36 5.13 24.46 -41.59
CA LEU A 36 6.06 24.24 -40.48
C LEU A 36 5.42 24.53 -39.11
N GLY A 37 4.52 25.53 -39.04
CA GLY A 37 3.76 25.86 -37.83
C GLY A 37 2.83 24.75 -37.38
N CYS A 38 2.16 24.04 -38.29
CA CYS A 38 1.32 22.88 -37.96
C CYS A 38 2.17 21.70 -37.44
N VAL A 39 3.36 21.48 -38.01
CA VAL A 39 4.27 20.42 -37.54
C VAL A 39 4.76 20.70 -36.12
N ILE A 40 5.16 21.95 -35.82
CA ILE A 40 5.59 22.35 -34.48
C ILE A 40 4.43 22.27 -33.48
N ALA A 41 3.22 22.70 -33.85
CA ALA A 41 2.05 22.60 -32.99
C ALA A 41 1.69 21.15 -32.65
N ILE A 42 1.80 20.23 -33.62
CA ILE A 42 1.57 18.79 -33.39
C ILE A 42 2.65 18.21 -32.47
N ILE A 43 3.92 18.57 -32.65
CA ILE A 43 5.00 18.10 -31.79
C ILE A 43 4.81 18.64 -30.36
N LEU A 44 4.47 19.92 -30.19
CA LEU A 44 4.25 20.47 -28.85
C LEU A 44 3.06 19.82 -28.14
N THR A 45 1.94 19.55 -28.81
CA THR A 45 0.80 18.89 -28.17
C THR A 45 1.07 17.41 -27.87
N VAL A 46 1.72 16.69 -28.78
CA VAL A 46 2.01 15.26 -28.63
C VAL A 46 3.10 15.00 -27.60
N PHE A 47 4.06 15.90 -27.42
CA PHE A 47 5.18 15.71 -26.49
C PHE A 47 5.03 16.47 -25.17
N ALA A 48 4.44 17.68 -25.14
CA ALA A 48 4.32 18.43 -23.88
C ALA A 48 3.26 17.82 -22.95
N VAL A 49 2.13 17.33 -23.48
CA VAL A 49 1.06 16.73 -22.67
C VAL A 49 1.53 15.48 -21.90
N PRO A 50 2.18 14.47 -22.52
CA PRO A 50 2.67 13.32 -21.77
C PRO A 50 3.80 13.69 -20.80
N VAL A 51 4.66 14.67 -21.12
CA VAL A 51 5.70 15.15 -20.19
C VAL A 51 5.07 15.79 -18.96
N ILE A 52 4.01 16.56 -19.11
CA ILE A 52 3.26 17.15 -18.00
C ILE A 52 2.58 16.07 -17.16
N VAL A 53 1.95 15.08 -17.79
CA VAL A 53 1.32 13.95 -17.08
C VAL A 53 2.35 13.15 -16.28
N VAL A 54 3.52 12.86 -16.86
CA VAL A 54 4.62 12.16 -16.17
C VAL A 54 5.16 13.01 -15.02
N ALA A 55 5.32 14.32 -15.19
CA ALA A 55 5.76 15.22 -14.12
C ALA A 55 4.75 15.27 -12.95
N ILE A 56 3.45 15.30 -13.23
CA ILE A 56 2.40 15.24 -12.20
C ILE A 56 2.43 13.91 -11.46
N LEU A 57 2.61 12.79 -12.16
CA LEU A 57 2.72 11.47 -11.52
C LEU A 57 3.97 11.37 -10.61
N ILE A 58 5.08 11.98 -11.01
CA ILE A 58 6.31 12.05 -10.18
C ILE A 58 6.12 12.96 -8.97
N LEU A 59 5.40 14.09 -9.10
CA LEU A 59 5.12 15.00 -7.98
C LEU A 59 4.12 14.44 -6.96
N LEU A 60 3.27 13.49 -7.36
CA LEU A 60 2.35 12.76 -6.47
C LEU A 60 2.96 11.48 -5.87
N ALA A 61 4.09 11.01 -6.39
CA ALA A 61 4.79 9.82 -5.88
C ALA A 61 5.26 9.88 -4.41
N PRO A 62 5.68 11.03 -3.82
CA PRO A 62 6.29 11.02 -2.48
C PRO A 62 5.30 10.71 -1.33
N GLU A 63 4.00 10.59 -1.60
CA GLU A 63 3.01 10.13 -0.61
C GLU A 63 2.87 8.59 -0.57
N ILE A 64 3.24 7.88 -1.64
CA ILE A 64 3.06 6.43 -1.75
C ILE A 64 4.23 5.66 -1.11
N GLU A 65 5.43 6.25 -1.08
CA GLU A 65 6.64 5.58 -0.57
C GLU A 65 6.77 5.57 0.95
N LYS A 66 5.99 6.35 1.70
CA LYS A 66 6.01 6.32 3.17
C LYS A 66 5.47 5.02 3.78
N ALA A 67 4.88 4.14 2.96
CA ALA A 67 4.24 2.91 3.43
C ALA A 67 5.13 1.67 3.42
N SER A 68 6.39 1.74 2.97
CA SER A 68 7.13 0.54 2.58
C SER A 68 8.44 0.34 3.34
N ASN A 69 8.51 -0.80 4.06
CA ASN A 69 9.70 -1.58 4.45
C ASN A 69 10.17 -1.61 5.92
N ASN A 70 9.28 -1.37 6.89
CA ASN A 70 9.35 -2.00 8.23
C ASN A 70 7.94 -2.00 8.83
N LEU A 71 7.12 -2.98 8.43
CA LEU A 71 5.75 -3.06 8.96
C LEU A 71 5.82 -3.44 10.43
N THR A 72 5.61 -2.47 11.32
CA THR A 72 5.42 -2.75 12.74
C THR A 72 4.21 -3.66 12.88
N THR A 73 4.34 -4.72 13.67
CA THR A 73 3.25 -5.64 14.00
C THR A 73 3.26 -5.94 15.50
N ILE A 74 2.11 -6.33 16.03
CA ILE A 74 2.01 -6.90 17.38
C ILE A 74 2.47 -8.36 17.30
N LYS A 75 3.66 -8.63 17.84
CA LYS A 75 4.22 -9.98 17.94
C LYS A 75 3.45 -10.82 18.96
N SER A 76 3.21 -10.26 20.14
CA SER A 76 2.41 -10.89 21.20
C SER A 76 1.70 -9.84 22.05
N ALA A 77 0.63 -10.27 22.69
CA ALA A 77 -0.07 -9.50 23.71
C ALA A 77 -0.54 -10.47 24.79
N GLU A 78 -0.10 -10.24 26.02
CA GLU A 78 -0.30 -11.19 27.12
C GLU A 78 -0.82 -10.45 28.34
N MET A 79 -1.86 -11.01 28.96
CA MET A 79 -2.30 -10.56 30.27
C MET A 79 -1.34 -11.05 31.34
N ALA A 80 -0.98 -10.18 32.27
CA ALA A 80 0.05 -10.45 33.27
C ALA A 80 -0.22 -9.75 34.60
N ARG A 81 0.47 -10.19 35.66
CA ARG A 81 0.44 -9.54 36.98
C ARG A 81 1.37 -8.33 37.06
N GLY A 82 2.31 -8.22 36.11
CA GLY A 82 3.21 -7.07 36.01
C GLY A 82 4.20 -7.24 34.87
N VAL A 83 5.24 -6.40 34.90
CA VAL A 83 6.33 -6.41 33.94
C VAL A 83 7.66 -6.47 34.68
N LYS A 84 8.54 -7.36 34.20
CA LYS A 84 9.90 -7.52 34.71
C LYS A 84 10.87 -7.73 33.55
N ASP A 85 11.99 -7.02 33.57
CA ASP A 85 13.05 -7.13 32.54
C ASP A 85 12.52 -6.99 31.10
N LEU A 86 11.59 -6.04 30.88
CA LEU A 86 10.91 -5.79 29.60
C LEU A 86 10.14 -7.02 29.07
N LYS A 87 9.57 -7.81 29.97
CA LYS A 87 8.75 -8.98 29.64
C LYS A 87 7.57 -9.08 30.60
N ALA A 88 6.53 -9.78 30.15
CA ALA A 88 5.41 -10.11 31.00
C ALA A 88 5.87 -10.97 32.19
N ASP A 89 5.46 -10.57 33.39
CA ASP A 89 5.73 -11.31 34.62
C ASP A 89 4.41 -11.81 35.22
N GLY A 90 4.38 -13.09 35.60
CA GLY A 90 3.15 -13.73 36.07
C GLY A 90 2.03 -13.72 35.04
N VAL A 91 2.32 -14.15 33.80
CA VAL A 91 1.33 -14.30 32.72
C VAL A 91 0.15 -15.15 33.19
N THR A 92 -1.07 -14.63 33.03
CA THR A 92 -2.30 -15.27 33.46
C THR A 92 -3.50 -14.70 32.71
N SER A 93 -4.53 -15.53 32.49
CA SER A 93 -5.84 -15.09 32.01
C SER A 93 -6.89 -15.05 33.13
N VAL A 94 -6.49 -15.31 34.38
CA VAL A 94 -7.37 -15.27 35.56
C VAL A 94 -6.76 -14.36 36.62
N PHE A 95 -7.57 -13.43 37.11
CA PHE A 95 -7.23 -12.41 38.08
C PHE A 95 -8.20 -12.43 39.26
N LYS A 96 -7.76 -11.92 40.40
CA LYS A 96 -8.63 -11.77 41.58
C LYS A 96 -9.31 -10.40 41.59
N PRO A 97 -10.49 -10.25 42.20
CA PRO A 97 -11.10 -8.94 42.44
C PRO A 97 -10.17 -7.95 43.15
N SER A 98 -9.26 -8.45 44.00
CA SER A 98 -8.34 -7.64 44.79
C SER A 98 -7.06 -7.22 44.07
N GLU A 99 -6.87 -7.56 42.78
CA GLU A 99 -5.65 -7.16 42.05
C GLU A 99 -5.57 -5.64 41.95
N SER A 100 -4.43 -5.06 42.33
CA SER A 100 -4.25 -3.60 42.30
C SER A 100 -4.20 -3.03 40.89
N ALA A 101 -3.74 -3.83 39.93
CA ALA A 101 -3.70 -3.47 38.52
C ALA A 101 -3.84 -4.72 37.64
N LEU A 102 -4.36 -4.51 36.43
CA LEU A 102 -4.39 -5.48 35.35
C LEU A 102 -3.42 -5.01 34.27
N HIS A 103 -2.47 -5.86 33.88
CA HIS A 103 -1.46 -5.52 32.88
C HIS A 103 -1.72 -6.29 31.59
N CYS A 104 -1.65 -5.58 30.46
CA CYS A 104 -1.57 -6.15 29.12
C CYS A 104 -0.21 -5.79 28.52
N VAL A 105 0.67 -6.78 28.40
CA VAL A 105 2.04 -6.59 27.94
C VAL A 105 2.09 -6.89 26.46
N VAL A 106 2.40 -5.87 25.67
CA VAL A 106 2.39 -5.92 24.21
C VAL A 106 3.81 -5.90 23.69
N ASN A 107 4.17 -6.88 22.85
CA ASN A 107 5.48 -6.98 22.23
C ASN A 107 5.38 -6.66 20.73
N LEU A 108 6.20 -5.74 20.25
CA LEU A 108 6.20 -5.20 18.88
C LEU A 108 7.47 -5.63 18.15
N THR A 109 7.35 -5.90 16.85
CA THR A 109 8.48 -6.37 16.02
C THR A 109 9.48 -5.25 15.67
N ALA A 110 8.99 -4.10 15.22
CA ALA A 110 9.81 -2.97 14.77
C ALA A 110 9.05 -1.63 14.88
N PRO A 111 8.75 -1.13 16.09
CA PRO A 111 8.06 0.14 16.26
C PRO A 111 8.91 1.33 15.82
N THR A 112 8.25 2.31 15.21
CA THR A 112 8.81 3.63 14.89
C THR A 112 8.42 4.62 15.99
N THR A 113 8.97 5.84 15.97
CA THR A 113 8.56 6.90 16.91
C THR A 113 7.13 7.42 16.70
N THR A 114 6.40 6.84 15.75
CA THR A 114 5.05 7.22 15.37
C THR A 114 4.09 6.03 15.40
N THR A 115 4.53 4.86 15.86
CA THR A 115 3.63 3.71 16.01
C THR A 115 2.61 4.03 17.11
N LYS A 116 1.34 4.02 16.74
CA LYS A 116 0.23 4.23 17.66
C LYS A 116 -0.32 2.87 18.09
N VAL A 117 -0.35 2.61 19.40
CA VAL A 117 -1.03 1.46 19.99
C VAL A 117 -2.20 1.96 20.81
N LYS A 118 -3.40 1.47 20.52
CA LYS A 118 -4.59 1.74 21.33
C LYS A 118 -5.08 0.45 21.96
N ILE A 119 -5.43 0.53 23.23
CA ILE A 119 -5.98 -0.56 24.03
C ILE A 119 -7.36 -0.16 24.56
N VAL A 120 -8.32 -1.06 24.44
CA VAL A 120 -9.70 -0.86 24.86
C VAL A 120 -10.08 -1.98 25.82
N TRP A 121 -10.26 -1.63 27.08
CA TRP A 121 -10.63 -2.55 28.15
C TRP A 121 -12.16 -2.68 28.18
N ASN A 122 -12.67 -3.91 28.15
CA ASN A 122 -14.11 -4.17 28.15
C ASN A 122 -14.49 -5.23 29.19
N LEU A 123 -15.60 -4.98 29.87
CA LEU A 123 -16.35 -5.98 30.63
C LEU A 123 -17.37 -6.62 29.71
N VAL A 124 -17.22 -7.92 29.45
CA VAL A 124 -18.08 -8.66 28.51
C VAL A 124 -19.28 -9.26 29.22
N GLU A 125 -19.07 -9.76 30.44
CA GLU A 125 -20.09 -10.44 31.22
C GLU A 125 -19.81 -10.24 32.71
N SER A 126 -20.78 -9.75 33.46
CA SER A 126 -20.74 -9.67 34.92
C SER A 126 -22.15 -9.63 35.48
N ALA A 127 -22.33 -10.16 36.68
CA ALA A 127 -23.55 -9.99 37.47
C ALA A 127 -23.46 -8.77 38.43
N GLU A 128 -22.27 -8.19 38.58
CA GLU A 128 -21.96 -7.18 39.60
C GLU A 128 -21.84 -5.76 39.03
N ALA A 129 -21.71 -5.63 37.71
CA ALA A 129 -21.52 -4.36 37.02
C ALA A 129 -22.07 -4.38 35.59
N ASP A 130 -22.31 -3.19 35.05
CA ASP A 130 -22.74 -3.02 33.67
C ASP A 130 -21.64 -3.42 32.68
N VAL A 131 -22.01 -4.21 31.68
CA VAL A 131 -21.11 -4.65 30.61
C VAL A 131 -20.83 -3.51 29.62
N GLY A 132 -19.64 -3.50 29.04
CA GLY A 132 -19.22 -2.51 28.04
C GLY A 132 -17.77 -2.05 28.18
N ASN A 133 -17.49 -0.92 27.54
CA ASN A 133 -16.19 -0.26 27.60
C ASN A 133 -15.91 0.27 29.01
N ILE A 134 -14.77 -0.10 29.58
CA ILE A 134 -14.29 0.38 30.87
C ILE A 134 -13.37 1.58 30.67
N LYS A 135 -12.40 1.45 29.77
CA LYS A 135 -11.38 2.48 29.52
C LYS A 135 -10.70 2.26 28.18
N GLU A 136 -10.33 3.37 27.56
CA GLU A 136 -9.43 3.40 26.40
C GLU A 136 -8.12 4.10 26.78
N ILE A 137 -7.01 3.56 26.29
CA ILE A 137 -5.69 4.18 26.42
C ILE A 137 -5.06 4.18 25.04
N GLU A 138 -4.61 5.35 24.60
CA GLU A 138 -3.80 5.50 23.40
C GLU A 138 -2.35 5.78 23.80
N TYR A 139 -1.42 5.14 23.10
CA TYR A 139 0.00 5.27 23.33
C TYR A 139 0.76 5.43 22.01
N ILE A 140 1.73 6.34 21.98
CA ILE A 140 2.64 6.52 20.84
C ILE A 140 4.02 6.10 21.30
N THR A 141 4.60 5.11 20.61
CA THR A 141 5.86 4.52 21.04
C THR A 141 7.06 5.44 20.83
N ALA A 142 8.00 5.38 21.76
CA ALA A 142 9.32 5.95 21.60
C ALA A 142 10.19 5.09 20.65
N LYS A 143 11.38 5.59 20.31
CA LYS A 143 12.31 4.89 19.42
C LYS A 143 12.79 3.58 20.06
N ARG A 144 12.62 2.45 19.35
CA ARG A 144 13.00 1.08 19.81
C ARG A 144 12.26 0.61 21.07
N GLU A 145 11.07 1.14 21.32
CA GLU A 145 10.23 0.70 22.44
C GLU A 145 9.38 -0.51 22.03
N ASN A 146 10.00 -1.69 22.02
CA ASN A 146 9.37 -2.91 21.52
C ASN A 146 8.42 -3.55 22.53
N VAL A 147 8.42 -3.12 23.79
CA VAL A 147 7.57 -3.72 24.83
C VAL A 147 6.81 -2.60 25.52
N LEU A 148 5.49 -2.73 25.51
CA LEU A 148 4.58 -1.79 26.15
C LEU A 148 3.89 -2.47 27.31
N ASP A 149 3.90 -1.81 28.46
CA ASP A 149 3.05 -2.16 29.61
C ASP A 149 1.82 -1.26 29.57
N LEU A 150 0.72 -1.79 29.05
CA LEU A 150 -0.56 -1.09 29.05
C LEU A 150 -1.39 -1.63 30.20
N TYR A 151 -1.55 -0.84 31.25
CA TYR A 151 -2.17 -1.30 32.49
C TYR A 151 -3.35 -0.45 32.93
N LEU A 152 -4.21 -1.07 33.74
CA LEU A 152 -5.38 -0.45 34.35
C LEU A 152 -5.32 -0.66 35.86
N THR A 153 -5.33 0.42 36.63
CA THR A 153 -5.31 0.39 38.10
C THR A 153 -6.72 0.35 38.69
N ALA A 154 -6.89 -0.44 39.75
CA ALA A 154 -8.14 -0.55 40.49
C ALA A 154 -8.35 0.64 41.44
N GLN A 155 -9.53 1.27 41.39
CA GLN A 155 -9.99 2.19 42.45
C GLN A 155 -10.89 1.49 43.46
N ARG A 156 -11.45 0.34 43.06
CA ARG A 156 -12.31 -0.57 43.82
C ARG A 156 -12.00 -1.99 43.35
N PRO A 157 -12.38 -3.03 44.10
CA PRO A 157 -12.24 -4.41 43.61
C PRO A 157 -12.85 -4.57 42.22
N TRP A 158 -12.18 -5.36 41.37
CA TRP A 158 -12.68 -5.67 40.04
C TRP A 158 -13.96 -6.50 40.13
N PRO A 159 -15.02 -6.15 39.40
CA PRO A 159 -16.20 -7.00 39.29
C PRO A 159 -15.84 -8.42 38.84
N VAL A 160 -16.46 -9.44 39.43
CA VAL A 160 -16.30 -10.80 38.92
C VAL A 160 -16.95 -10.90 37.54
N GLY A 161 -16.26 -11.51 36.59
CA GLY A 161 -16.75 -11.54 35.22
C GLY A 161 -15.74 -11.93 34.14
N LYS A 162 -16.24 -11.95 32.90
CA LYS A 162 -15.42 -12.10 31.69
C LYS A 162 -15.06 -10.74 31.14
N TYR A 163 -13.81 -10.59 30.77
CA TYR A 163 -13.25 -9.36 30.25
C TYR A 163 -12.54 -9.63 28.93
N LYS A 164 -12.35 -8.57 28.16
CA LYS A 164 -11.45 -8.59 27.01
C LYS A 164 -10.72 -7.27 26.86
N VAL A 165 -9.59 -7.36 26.20
CA VAL A 165 -8.76 -6.23 25.78
C VAL A 165 -8.72 -6.23 24.27
N ASP A 166 -9.25 -5.20 23.63
CA ASP A 166 -9.11 -5.03 22.18
C ASP A 166 -7.89 -4.13 21.90
N LEU A 167 -6.99 -4.61 21.04
CA LEU A 167 -5.76 -3.94 20.66
C LEU A 167 -5.84 -3.45 19.22
N TYR A 168 -5.40 -2.22 19.02
CA TYR A 168 -5.34 -1.55 17.73
C TYR A 168 -3.93 -1.06 17.49
N LEU A 169 -3.44 -1.26 16.27
CA LEU A 169 -2.16 -0.75 15.80
C LEU A 169 -2.42 0.23 14.66
N ASN A 170 -1.96 1.48 14.81
CA ASN A 170 -2.20 2.56 13.87
C ASN A 170 -3.68 2.67 13.48
N ASP A 171 -4.54 2.74 14.50
CA ASP A 171 -6.00 2.84 14.39
C ASP A 171 -6.71 1.65 13.71
N THR A 172 -5.96 0.59 13.36
CA THR A 172 -6.51 -0.65 12.80
C THR A 172 -6.59 -1.71 13.88
N PHE A 173 -7.74 -2.38 14.01
CA PHE A 173 -7.89 -3.50 14.94
C PHE A 173 -6.90 -4.62 14.62
N ASP A 174 -6.18 -5.12 15.63
CA ASP A 174 -5.23 -6.23 15.49
C ASP A 174 -5.81 -7.52 16.09
N ARG A 175 -6.10 -7.51 17.41
CA ARG A 175 -6.62 -8.68 18.12
C ARG A 175 -7.34 -8.32 19.41
N SER A 176 -8.05 -9.31 19.96
CA SER A 176 -8.58 -9.27 21.32
C SER A 176 -7.83 -10.27 22.21
N VAL A 177 -7.61 -9.91 23.48
CA VAL A 177 -7.07 -10.80 24.51
C VAL A 177 -8.12 -10.95 25.61
N GLU A 178 -8.61 -12.17 25.81
CA GLU A 178 -9.64 -12.48 26.80
C GLU A 178 -9.03 -12.86 28.15
N PHE A 179 -9.70 -12.46 29.24
CA PHE A 179 -9.35 -12.85 30.60
C PHE A 179 -10.58 -12.85 31.51
N ARG A 180 -10.44 -13.32 32.74
CA ARG A 180 -11.50 -13.37 33.74
C ARG A 180 -11.02 -12.84 35.08
N VAL A 181 -11.97 -12.27 35.81
CA VAL A 181 -11.83 -11.97 37.23
C VAL A 181 -12.71 -12.94 38.00
N GLU A 182 -12.11 -13.71 38.89
CA GLU A 182 -12.76 -14.78 39.67
C GLU A 182 -12.33 -14.69 41.14
N ALA A 183 -13.25 -14.99 42.06
CA ALA A 183 -13.05 -14.88 43.50
C ALA A 183 -12.14 -15.97 44.09
#